data_AF-A0A2M9EDQ6-F1
#
_entry.id   AF-A0A2M9EDQ6-F1
#
_cell.length_a   1.000
_cell.length_b   1.000
_cell.length_c   1.000
_cell.angle_alpha   90.00
_cell.angle_beta   90.00
_cell.angle_gamma   90.00
#
_symmetry.space_group_name_H-M   'P 1'
#
loop_
_entity.id
_entity.type
_entity.pdbx_description
1 polymer ?
#
loop_
_entity_poly.entity_id
_entity_poly.type
_entity_poly.pdbx_seq_one_letter_code
_entity_poly.pdbx_strand_id
1 'polypeptide(L)'
;MSMTAAELVAQARLRIREISPADFHRDNAAALLVDVREPAEFAAGHIEGAINIPRGVLEFQIGAHPAAGQDARIVLYCRTGGRAALAADSLQQLGFTDVHSISGGFEDWTAAKLPIVLP
;
A
#
# COMPACT_ATOMS: atom_id res chain seq x y z
N MET A 1 19.95 -7.13 -20.59
CA MET A 1 18.72 -6.42 -21.06
C MET A 1 18.18 -5.63 -19.89
N SER A 2 17.80 -4.36 -20.09
CA SER A 2 17.15 -3.55 -19.07
C SER A 2 15.66 -3.91 -18.98
N MET A 3 15.10 -3.88 -17.78
CA MET A 3 13.66 -4.06 -17.57
C MET A 3 12.91 -2.73 -17.68
N THR A 4 11.66 -2.80 -18.11
CA THR A 4 10.70 -1.70 -18.04
C THR A 4 10.10 -1.56 -16.64
N ALA A 5 9.49 -0.42 -16.35
CA ALA A 5 8.77 -0.21 -15.09
C ALA A 5 7.59 -1.20 -14.93
N ALA A 6 6.89 -1.52 -16.02
CA ALA A 6 5.79 -2.48 -16.00
C ALA A 6 6.27 -3.90 -15.67
N GLU A 7 7.40 -4.33 -16.25
CA GLU A 7 8.00 -5.63 -15.94
C GLU A 7 8.50 -5.70 -14.49
N LEU A 8 9.04 -4.59 -13.96
CA LEU A 8 9.46 -4.51 -12.57
C LEU A 8 8.28 -4.69 -11.60
N VAL A 9 7.16 -4.01 -11.87
CA VAL A 9 5.92 -4.16 -11.10
C VAL A 9 5.38 -5.59 -11.21
N ALA A 10 5.38 -6.16 -12.41
CA ALA A 10 4.91 -7.53 -12.63
C ALA A 10 5.76 -8.55 -11.84
N GLN A 11 7.08 -8.37 -11.79
CA GLN A 11 7.95 -9.22 -10.97
C GLN A 11 7.72 -9.05 -9.46
N ALA A 12 7.50 -7.82 -8.99
CA ALA A 12 7.17 -7.57 -7.58
C ALA A 12 5.88 -8.29 -7.18
N ARG A 13 4.86 -8.26 -8.04
CA ARG A 13 3.58 -8.97 -7.82
C ARG A 13 3.72 -10.48 -7.64
N LEU A 14 4.76 -11.10 -8.18
CA LEU A 14 5.03 -12.54 -7.98
C LEU A 14 5.56 -12.86 -6.58
N ARG A 15 6.07 -11.86 -5.84
CA ARG A 15 6.71 -12.03 -4.53
C ARG A 15 5.85 -11.52 -3.37
N ILE A 16 4.91 -10.63 -3.65
CA ILE A 16 4.06 -10.01 -2.64
C ILE A 16 2.70 -10.71 -2.53
N ARG A 17 1.95 -10.35 -1.50
CA ARG A 17 0.53 -10.70 -1.35
C ARG A 17 -0.32 -9.50 -1.77
N GLU A 18 -1.30 -9.74 -2.63
CA GLU A 18 -2.33 -8.75 -2.96
C GLU A 18 -3.65 -9.11 -2.28
N ILE A 19 -4.38 -8.08 -1.83
CA ILE A 19 -5.73 -8.19 -1.26
C ILE A 19 -6.69 -7.32 -2.06
N SER A 20 -7.92 -7.79 -2.27
CA SER A 20 -8.92 -7.00 -2.97
C SER A 20 -9.43 -5.86 -2.09
N PRO A 21 -9.91 -4.73 -2.65
CA PRO A 21 -10.55 -3.66 -1.88
C PRO A 21 -11.68 -4.17 -0.99
N ALA A 22 -12.54 -5.06 -1.51
CA ALA A 22 -13.68 -5.59 -0.79
C ALA A 22 -13.27 -6.52 0.37
N ASP A 23 -12.25 -7.35 0.18
CA ASP A 23 -11.75 -8.23 1.24
C ASP A 23 -11.04 -7.44 2.33
N PHE A 24 -10.24 -6.43 1.97
CA PHE A 24 -9.64 -5.53 2.95
C PHE A 24 -10.71 -4.75 3.72
N HIS A 25 -11.76 -4.24 3.06
CA HIS A 25 -12.84 -3.55 3.75
C HIS A 25 -13.60 -4.48 4.73
N ARG A 26 -13.77 -5.76 4.39
CA ARG A 26 -14.42 -6.74 5.25
C ARG A 26 -13.55 -7.14 6.45
N ASP A 27 -12.24 -7.23 6.25
CA ASP A 27 -11.25 -7.64 7.25
C ASP A 27 -10.03 -6.70 7.25
N ASN A 28 -10.22 -5.51 7.84
CA ASN A 28 -9.15 -4.54 8.07
C ASN A 28 -8.56 -4.62 9.48
N ALA A 29 -8.86 -5.68 10.24
CA ALA A 29 -8.56 -5.75 11.66
C ALA A 29 -7.06 -5.57 11.95
N ALA A 30 -6.75 -4.56 12.77
CA ALA A 30 -5.42 -4.24 13.30
C ALA A 30 -4.30 -4.05 12.26
N ALA A 31 -4.63 -3.76 11.00
CA ALA A 31 -3.63 -3.48 9.97
C ALA A 31 -3.16 -2.01 10.01
N LEU A 32 -1.86 -1.80 9.82
CA LEU A 32 -1.31 -0.49 9.49
C LEU A 32 -1.57 -0.21 8.01
N LEU A 33 -2.55 0.63 7.72
CA LEU A 33 -2.88 1.03 6.36
C LEU A 33 -2.00 2.21 5.92
N VAL A 34 -1.26 2.04 4.83
CA VAL A 34 -0.28 3.02 4.34
C VAL A 34 -0.61 3.41 2.91
N ASP A 35 -0.89 4.69 2.71
CA ASP A 35 -1.03 5.31 1.41
C ASP A 35 0.35 5.78 0.91
N VAL A 36 0.85 5.15 -0.16
CA VAL A 36 2.14 5.50 -0.76
C VAL A 36 2.04 6.51 -1.91
N ARG A 37 0.86 7.14 -2.08
CA ARG A 37 0.67 8.26 -3.02
C ARG A 37 1.34 9.53 -2.52
N GLU A 38 1.41 10.52 -3.40
CA GLU A 38 1.90 11.84 -3.03
C GLU A 38 0.94 12.53 -2.04
N PRO A 39 1.42 13.42 -1.16
CA PRO A 39 0.59 14.05 -0.13
C PRO A 39 -0.63 14.79 -0.67
N ALA A 40 -0.51 15.39 -1.87
CA ALA A 40 -1.63 16.07 -2.53
C ALA A 40 -2.73 15.09 -2.97
N GLU A 41 -2.38 13.88 -3.42
CA GLU A 41 -3.35 12.82 -3.75
C GLU A 41 -4.08 12.34 -2.50
N PHE A 42 -3.35 12.18 -1.38
CA PHE A 42 -3.92 11.77 -0.09
C PHE A 42 -4.86 12.84 0.48
N ALA A 43 -4.46 14.11 0.43
CA ALA A 43 -5.27 15.24 0.92
C ALA A 43 -6.56 15.45 0.10
N ALA A 44 -6.55 15.10 -1.18
CA ALA A 44 -7.75 15.16 -2.03
C ALA A 44 -8.78 14.06 -1.69
N GLY A 45 -8.34 12.99 -1.02
CA GLY A 45 -9.19 11.93 -0.49
C GLY A 45 -8.43 10.62 -0.31
N HIS A 46 -8.72 9.90 0.77
CA HIS A 46 -7.98 8.69 1.17
C HIS A 46 -8.88 7.67 1.87
N ILE A 47 -8.36 6.46 2.08
CA ILE A 47 -9.07 5.42 2.83
C ILE A 47 -9.00 5.75 4.33
N GLU A 48 -10.12 5.63 5.03
CA GLU A 48 -10.19 5.91 6.47
C GLU A 48 -9.15 5.11 7.27
N GLY A 49 -8.45 5.78 8.19
CA GLY A 49 -7.39 5.19 9.01
C GLY A 49 -6.03 5.02 8.31
N ALA A 50 -5.91 5.39 7.03
CA ALA A 50 -4.63 5.37 6.33
C ALA A 50 -3.69 6.47 6.84
N ILE A 51 -2.41 6.14 6.97
CA ILE A 51 -1.32 7.12 7.08
C ILE A 51 -0.70 7.35 5.71
N ASN A 52 -0.24 8.57 5.44
CA ASN A 52 0.48 8.85 4.20
C ASN A 52 1.99 8.75 4.39
N ILE A 53 2.62 7.81 3.70
CA ILE A 53 4.08 7.71 3.58
C ILE A 53 4.40 7.54 2.08
N PRO A 54 4.75 8.62 1.36
CA PRO A 54 4.99 8.56 -0.08
C PRO A 54 6.05 7.52 -0.46
N ARG A 55 5.87 6.88 -1.61
CA ARG A 55 6.76 5.79 -2.08
C ARG A 55 8.24 6.16 -2.01
N GLY A 56 8.61 7.40 -2.34
CA GLY A 56 10.02 7.83 -2.40
C GLY A 56 10.75 7.88 -1.05
N VAL A 57 10.03 7.85 0.06
CA VAL A 57 10.60 7.95 1.42
C VAL A 57 10.22 6.77 2.33
N LEU A 58 9.50 5.78 1.79
CA LEU A 58 8.89 4.70 2.56
C LEU A 58 9.91 3.92 3.39
N GLU A 59 10.99 3.47 2.77
CA GLU A 59 12.03 2.65 3.39
C GLU A 59 12.71 3.35 4.58
N PHE A 60 12.72 4.69 4.57
CA PHE A 60 13.36 5.51 5.60
C PHE A 60 12.42 5.92 6.74
N GLN A 61 11.11 5.91 6.48
CA GLN A 61 10.11 6.42 7.44
C GLN A 61 9.32 5.32 8.13
N ILE A 62 9.06 4.20 7.45
CA ILE A 62 8.16 3.17 7.97
C ILE A 62 8.62 2.59 9.31
N GLY A 63 9.93 2.31 9.47
CA GLY A 63 10.47 1.72 10.70
C GLY A 63 10.46 2.66 11.91
N ALA A 64 10.26 3.96 11.70
CA ALA A 64 10.08 4.93 12.77
C ALA A 64 8.62 5.03 13.24
N HIS A 65 7.67 4.45 12.48
CA HIS A 65 6.26 4.51 12.84
C HIS A 65 5.98 3.57 14.03
N PRO A 66 5.35 4.06 15.12
CA PRO A 66 5.15 3.24 16.33
C PRO A 66 4.36 1.95 16.12
N ALA A 67 3.47 1.92 15.13
CA ALA A 67 2.68 0.75 14.78
C ALA A 67 3.36 -0.19 13.77
N ALA A 68 4.55 0.14 13.26
CA ALA A 68 5.27 -0.65 12.26
C ALA A 68 6.32 -1.58 12.92
N GLY A 69 5.86 -2.42 13.84
CA GLY A 69 6.68 -3.54 14.34
C GLY A 69 6.95 -4.57 13.24
N GLN A 70 7.96 -5.44 13.43
CA GLN A 70 8.28 -6.50 12.45
C GLN A 70 7.12 -7.49 12.23
N ASP A 71 6.27 -7.68 13.25
CA ASP A 71 5.08 -8.54 13.22
C ASP A 71 3.80 -7.77 12.86
N ALA A 72 3.90 -6.47 12.54
CA ALA A 72 2.73 -5.68 12.17
C ALA A 72 2.22 -6.08 10.79
N ARG A 73 0.91 -6.27 10.67
CA ARG A 73 0.23 -6.41 9.38
C ARG A 73 0.23 -5.06 8.68
N ILE A 74 0.99 -4.91 7.60
CA ILE A 74 1.08 -3.66 6.83
C ILE A 74 0.33 -3.85 5.52
N VAL A 75 -0.60 -2.95 5.24
CA VAL A 75 -1.37 -2.95 3.98
C VAL A 75 -1.09 -1.65 3.25
N LEU A 76 -0.57 -1.76 2.03
CA LEU A 76 -0.17 -0.63 1.20
C LEU A 76 -1.19 -0.42 0.09
N TYR A 77 -1.46 0.83 -0.26
CA TYR A 77 -2.17 1.14 -1.49
C TYR A 77 -1.61 2.38 -2.16
N CYS A 78 -1.89 2.50 -3.45
CA CYS A 78 -1.60 3.72 -4.19
C CYS A 78 -2.78 4.02 -5.13
N ARG A 79 -2.58 4.84 -6.17
CA ARG A 79 -3.65 5.13 -7.13
C ARG A 79 -4.18 3.88 -7.86
N THR A 80 -3.28 3.09 -8.46
CA THR A 80 -3.62 1.94 -9.35
C THR A 80 -2.96 0.61 -8.95
N GLY A 81 -2.36 0.54 -7.76
CA GLY A 81 -1.65 -0.64 -7.24
C GLY A 81 -0.17 -0.79 -7.62
N GLY A 82 0.33 -0.15 -8.68
CA GLY A 82 1.73 -0.32 -9.12
C GLY A 82 2.79 0.13 -8.10
N ARG A 83 2.67 1.36 -7.58
CA ARG A 83 3.56 1.87 -6.52
C ARG A 83 3.47 1.03 -5.24
N ALA A 84 2.27 0.56 -4.89
CA ALA A 84 2.03 -0.25 -3.69
C ALA A 84 2.67 -1.63 -3.80
N ALA A 85 2.65 -2.25 -4.99
CA ALA A 85 3.32 -3.51 -5.23
C ALA A 85 4.85 -3.40 -5.03
N LEU A 86 5.47 -2.36 -5.59
CA LEU A 86 6.90 -2.10 -5.40
C LEU A 86 7.25 -1.77 -3.94
N ALA A 87 6.38 -1.01 -3.27
CA ALA A 87 6.51 -0.71 -1.84
C ALA A 87 6.48 -1.99 -1.01
N ALA A 88 5.52 -2.88 -1.26
CA ALA A 88 5.37 -4.13 -0.53
C ALA A 88 6.60 -5.03 -0.69
N ASP A 89 7.11 -5.17 -1.91
CA ASP A 89 8.33 -5.94 -2.20
C ASP A 89 9.55 -5.36 -1.48
N SER A 90 9.63 -4.02 -1.36
CA SER A 90 10.72 -3.35 -0.65
C SER A 90 10.63 -3.54 0.86
N LEU A 91 9.43 -3.47 1.44
CA LEU A 91 9.24 -3.73 2.87
C LEU A 91 9.57 -5.19 3.24
N GLN A 92 9.22 -6.15 2.39
CA GLN A 92 9.61 -7.55 2.61
C GLN A 92 11.13 -7.72 2.62
N GLN A 93 11.86 -7.01 1.76
CA GLN A 93 13.33 -7.01 1.77
C GLN A 93 13.92 -6.37 3.04
N LEU A 94 13.20 -5.48 3.70
CA LEU A 94 13.57 -4.89 4.99
C LEU A 94 13.18 -5.77 6.20
N GLY A 95 12.59 -6.94 5.96
CA GLY A 95 12.25 -7.91 7.00
C GLY A 95 10.82 -7.83 7.54
N PHE A 96 9.95 -6.99 6.97
CA PHE A 96 8.53 -7.01 7.31
C PHE A 96 7.87 -8.27 6.74
N THR A 97 7.25 -9.06 7.60
CA THR A 97 6.81 -10.43 7.23
C THR A 97 5.35 -10.51 6.77
N ASP A 98 4.50 -9.59 7.22
CA ASP A 98 3.08 -9.56 6.88
C ASP A 98 2.69 -8.29 6.11
N VAL A 99 3.19 -8.20 4.87
CA VAL A 99 2.98 -7.04 3.98
C VAL A 99 2.07 -7.41 2.82
N HIS A 100 1.03 -6.61 2.62
CA HIS A 100 0.04 -6.77 1.55
C HIS A 100 -0.09 -5.49 0.73
N SER A 101 -0.51 -5.62 -0.52
CA SER A 101 -0.88 -4.51 -1.39
C SER A 101 -2.36 -4.60 -1.78
N ILE A 102 -3.11 -3.50 -1.71
CA ILE A 102 -4.47 -3.45 -2.24
C ILE A 102 -4.40 -3.48 -3.77
N SER A 103 -4.95 -4.53 -4.38
CA SER A 103 -5.02 -4.68 -5.83
C SER A 103 -5.88 -3.57 -6.43
N GLY A 104 -5.45 -3.00 -7.55
CA GLY A 104 -6.17 -1.90 -8.21
C GLY A 104 -6.11 -0.55 -7.49
N GLY A 105 -5.67 -0.52 -6.24
CA GLY A 105 -5.46 0.71 -5.47
C GLY A 105 -6.73 1.50 -5.17
N PHE A 106 -6.57 2.82 -5.07
CA PHE A 106 -7.63 3.76 -4.72
C PHE A 106 -8.72 3.88 -5.81
N GLU A 107 -8.35 3.69 -7.08
CA GLU A 107 -9.34 3.68 -8.18
C GLU A 107 -10.33 2.52 -8.02
N ASP A 108 -9.86 1.29 -7.79
CA ASP A 108 -10.75 0.15 -7.58
C ASP A 108 -11.52 0.24 -6.25
N TRP A 109 -10.92 0.82 -5.21
CA TRP A 109 -11.60 1.12 -3.95
C TRP A 109 -12.81 2.05 -4.16
N THR A 110 -12.61 3.14 -4.90
CA THR A 110 -13.67 4.11 -5.19
C THR A 110 -14.69 3.56 -6.18
N ALA A 111 -14.27 2.78 -7.18
CA ALA A 111 -15.18 2.09 -8.10
C ALA A 111 -16.08 1.08 -7.38
N ALA A 112 -15.57 0.41 -6.34
CA ALA A 112 -16.33 -0.44 -5.44
C ALA A 112 -17.23 0.34 -4.45
N LYS A 113 -17.25 1.68 -4.52
CA LYS A 113 -18.05 2.59 -3.66
C LYS A 113 -17.78 2.39 -2.17
N LEU A 114 -16.55 2.04 -1.83
CA LEU A 114 -16.13 1.87 -0.45
C LEU A 114 -15.88 3.23 0.23
N PRO A 115 -15.98 3.31 1.57
CA PRO A 115 -15.84 4.58 2.29
C PRO A 115 -14.49 5.24 2.07
N ILE A 116 -14.50 6.56 1.89
CA ILE A 116 -13.30 7.40 1.80
C ILE A 116 -13.47 8.62 2.71
N VAL A 117 -12.34 9.15 3.17
CA VAL A 117 -12.26 10.45 3.83
C VAL A 117 -11.98 11.50 2.76
N LEU A 118 -12.77 12.57 2.76
CA LEU A 118 -12.57 13.74 1.92
C LEU A 118 -12.00 14.89 2.78
N PRO A 119 -11.33 15.88 2.16
CA PRO A 119 -10.82 17.06 2.86
C PRO A 119 -11.89 17.85 3.61
#